data_AF-A0A317PL21-F1
#
_entry.id   AF-A0A317PL21-F1
#
_cell.length_a   1.000
_cell.length_b   1.000
_cell.length_c   1.000
_cell.angle_alpha   90.00
_cell.angle_beta   90.00
_cell.angle_gamma   90.00
#
_symmetry.space_group_name_H-M   'P 1'
#
loop_
_entity.id
_entity.type
_entity.pdbx_description
1 polymer ?
#
loop_
_entity_poly.entity_id
_entity_poly.type
_entity_poly.pdbx_seq_one_letter_code
_entity_poly.pdbx_strand_id
1 'polypeptide(L)'
;MLTLRRHEKDFILRGDPKYVEKHAAEITNFAKLLGADAGLSSADKATLATTIASYDNDFKGYSAGALKAVGLETELQALCTGMAPLVDELQDYAVSLRKAAIAKGVEVRNSTFLTALVVVAGLSVLVGAISWLLGRSLSKPLIGMKQYMQNLTNGDYSREVPYAERGDEIGEMARSVAHFRQTAIERNASREQVERARGEKEQMDAATAAGRARDEAERAHVIENLTIGLERLSAGDLTYRIRDAFAPEYEKLRTEFNSSIHALGATLGEISAG
;
A
#
# COMPACT_ATOMS: atom_id res chain seq x y z
N MET A 1 73.30 82.70 22.27
CA MET A 1 71.94 82.63 22.84
C MET A 1 70.82 82.58 21.79
N LEU A 2 70.75 83.52 20.84
CA LEU A 2 69.71 83.47 19.79
C LEU A 2 69.81 82.24 18.85
N THR A 3 71.03 81.78 18.56
CA THR A 3 71.31 80.58 17.75
C THR A 3 70.87 79.29 18.44
N LEU A 4 71.17 79.13 19.74
CA LEU A 4 70.71 78.00 20.56
C LEU A 4 69.19 77.86 20.55
N ARG A 5 68.48 78.94 20.86
CA ARG A 5 67.01 78.95 20.88
C ARG A 5 66.39 78.66 19.51
N ARG A 6 67.09 79.02 18.42
CA ARG A 6 66.65 78.69 17.06
C ARG A 6 66.73 77.18 16.82
N HIS A 7 67.85 76.54 17.17
CA HIS A 7 68.00 75.09 17.01
C HIS A 7 67.04 74.30 17.90
N GLU A 8 66.81 74.74 19.13
CA GLU A 8 65.77 74.16 19.99
C GLU A 8 64.39 74.23 19.33
N LYS A 9 63.96 75.40 18.86
CA LYS A 9 62.67 75.55 18.17
C LYS A 9 62.58 74.72 16.90
N ASP A 10 63.65 74.68 16.11
CA ASP A 10 63.70 73.88 14.88
C ASP A 10 63.58 72.38 15.21
N PHE A 11 64.17 71.91 16.31
CA PHE A 11 63.96 70.54 16.81
C PHE A 11 62.51 70.33 17.24
N ILE A 12 61.93 71.21 18.05
CA ILE A 12 60.55 71.06 18.54
C ILE A 12 59.55 71.02 17.37
N LEU A 13 59.76 71.83 16.34
CA LEU A 13 58.86 71.89 15.20
C LEU A 13 59.04 70.74 14.20
N ARG A 14 60.23 70.14 14.12
CA ARG A 14 60.57 69.20 13.04
C ARG A 14 60.99 67.81 13.52
N GLY A 15 61.28 67.64 14.80
CA GLY A 15 61.75 66.40 15.42
C GLY A 15 63.07 65.87 14.88
N ASP A 16 63.84 66.66 14.11
CA ASP A 16 65.02 66.16 13.39
C ASP A 16 66.27 66.18 14.29
N PRO A 17 66.93 65.03 14.54
CA PRO A 17 68.10 64.90 15.42
C PRO A 17 69.23 65.88 15.10
N LYS A 18 69.37 66.32 13.83
CA LYS A 18 70.43 67.26 13.44
C LYS A 18 70.38 68.58 14.20
N TYR A 19 69.21 68.98 14.69
CA TYR A 19 69.08 70.22 15.46
C TYR A 19 69.56 70.06 16.90
N VAL A 20 69.52 68.83 17.45
CA VAL A 20 70.14 68.50 18.74
C VAL A 20 71.66 68.59 18.63
N GLU A 21 72.23 68.06 17.55
CA GLU A 21 73.67 68.16 17.28
C GLU A 21 74.13 69.61 17.10
N LYS A 22 73.39 70.40 16.33
CA LYS A 22 73.66 71.83 16.15
C LYS A 22 73.54 72.62 17.45
N HIS A 23 72.55 72.29 18.30
CA HIS A 23 72.43 72.88 19.62
C HIS A 23 73.66 72.58 20.49
N ALA A 24 74.09 71.32 20.56
CA ALA A 24 75.26 70.91 21.35
C ALA A 24 76.56 71.58 20.87
N ALA A 25 76.73 71.75 19.55
CA ALA A 25 77.86 72.46 18.97
C ALA A 25 77.89 73.94 19.39
N GLU A 26 76.74 74.61 19.39
CA GLU A 26 76.60 75.99 19.83
C GLU A 26 76.83 76.16 21.35
N ILE A 27 76.43 75.18 22.18
CA ILE A 27 76.73 75.17 23.63
C ILE A 27 78.25 75.12 23.84
N THR A 28 78.94 74.27 23.08
CA THR A 28 80.40 74.14 23.13
C THR A 28 81.09 75.44 22.70
N ASN A 29 80.58 76.10 21.66
CA ASN A 29 81.07 77.40 21.21
C ASN A 29 80.87 78.48 22.27
N PHE A 30 79.68 78.52 22.88
CA PHE A 30 79.37 79.45 23.97
C PHE A 30 80.31 79.27 25.18
N ALA A 31 80.58 78.02 25.59
CA ALA A 31 81.50 77.72 26.68
C ALA A 31 82.92 78.23 26.40
N LYS A 32 83.41 78.10 25.15
CA LYS A 32 84.72 78.64 24.74
C LYS A 32 84.76 80.17 24.84
N LEU A 33 83.71 80.85 24.40
CA LEU A 33 83.62 82.31 24.46
C LEU A 33 83.55 82.83 25.90
N LEU A 34 82.88 82.10 26.80
CA LEU A 34 82.79 82.45 28.22
C LEU A 34 84.14 82.33 28.95
N GLY A 35 84.97 81.36 28.54
CA GLY A 35 86.33 81.15 29.05
C GLY A 35 87.36 82.15 28.53
N ALA A 36 87.12 82.77 27.37
CA ALA A 36 87.93 83.89 26.88
C ALA A 36 87.73 85.15 27.76
N ASP A 37 88.52 86.20 27.51
CA ASP A 37 88.53 87.44 28.30
C ASP A 37 87.26 88.28 28.08
N ALA A 38 86.13 87.74 28.53
CA ALA A 38 84.77 88.19 28.24
C ALA A 38 84.34 89.44 29.03
N GLY A 39 85.24 90.11 29.74
CA GLY A 39 84.94 91.30 30.56
C GLY A 39 83.96 91.06 31.72
N LEU A 40 83.73 89.79 32.11
CA LEU A 40 82.77 89.37 33.14
C LEU A 40 83.49 88.97 34.45
N SER A 41 82.80 89.17 35.58
CA SER A 41 83.27 88.68 36.89
C SER A 41 83.32 87.15 36.93
N SER A 42 84.18 86.59 37.79
CA SER A 42 84.28 85.13 37.97
C SER A 42 82.98 84.50 38.47
N ALA A 43 82.22 85.21 39.31
CA ALA A 43 80.94 84.76 39.84
C ALA A 43 79.85 84.69 38.75
N ASP A 44 79.79 85.68 37.85
CA ASP A 44 78.84 85.69 36.73
C ASP A 44 79.18 84.61 35.70
N LYS A 45 80.48 84.40 35.42
CA LYS A 45 80.93 83.30 34.56
C LYS A 45 80.53 81.94 35.12
N ALA A 46 80.69 81.72 36.43
CA ALA A 46 80.29 80.46 37.08
C ALA A 46 78.77 80.25 37.05
N THR A 47 78.01 81.32 37.28
CA THR A 47 76.53 81.28 37.24
C THR A 47 76.05 80.97 35.83
N LEU A 48 76.53 81.69 34.81
CA LEU A 48 76.20 81.44 33.41
C LEU A 48 76.60 80.05 32.94
N ALA A 49 77.77 79.55 33.35
CA ALA A 49 78.21 78.20 33.05
C ALA A 49 77.27 77.13 33.65
N THR A 50 76.81 77.35 34.88
CA THR A 50 75.87 76.44 35.55
C THR A 50 74.49 76.48 34.90
N THR A 51 73.97 77.68 34.62
CA THR A 51 72.65 77.85 33.99
C THR A 51 72.62 77.29 32.57
N ILE A 52 73.66 77.51 31.77
CA ILE A 52 73.71 76.98 30.39
C ILE A 52 73.86 75.46 30.37
N ALA A 53 74.58 74.88 31.35
CA ALA A 53 74.70 73.44 31.51
C ALA A 53 73.35 72.80 31.91
N SER A 54 72.61 73.42 32.82
CA SER A 54 71.25 72.96 33.19
C SER A 54 70.32 73.01 31.98
N TYR A 55 70.33 74.12 31.24
CA TYR A 55 69.52 74.30 30.04
C TYR A 55 69.83 73.26 28.95
N ASP A 56 71.12 72.98 28.69
CA ASP A 56 71.52 71.94 27.73
C ASP A 56 71.08 70.54 28.18
N ASN A 57 71.17 70.24 29.48
CA ASN A 57 70.72 68.97 30.04
C ASN A 57 69.21 68.78 29.90
N ASP A 58 68.41 69.82 30.20
CA ASP A 58 66.95 69.78 30.07
C ASP A 58 66.53 69.58 28.61
N PHE A 59 67.17 70.30 27.68
CA PHE A 59 66.90 70.14 26.25
C PHE A 59 67.31 68.74 25.72
N LYS A 60 68.43 68.18 26.18
CA LYS A 60 68.84 66.81 25.86
C LYS A 60 67.84 65.78 26.38
N GLY A 61 67.36 65.93 27.61
CA GLY A 61 66.33 65.07 28.18
C GLY A 61 65.03 65.11 27.38
N TYR A 62 64.56 66.32 27.06
CA TYR A 62 63.37 66.52 26.23
C TYR A 62 63.54 65.91 24.83
N SER A 63 64.63 66.21 24.14
CA SER A 63 64.86 65.76 22.76
C SER A 63 65.02 64.24 22.65
N ALA A 64 65.72 63.61 23.59
CA ALA A 64 65.80 62.15 23.67
C ALA A 64 64.42 61.50 23.89
N GLY A 65 63.60 62.08 24.78
CA GLY A 65 62.23 61.62 25.01
C GLY A 65 61.34 61.77 23.77
N ALA A 66 61.40 62.92 23.10
CA ALA A 66 60.62 63.20 21.89
C ALA A 66 60.99 62.27 20.73
N LEU A 67 62.29 62.03 20.49
CA LEU A 67 62.75 61.10 19.46
C LEU A 67 62.31 59.66 19.74
N LYS A 68 62.34 59.23 21.01
CA LYS A 68 61.86 57.91 21.41
C LYS A 68 60.36 57.74 21.18
N ALA A 69 59.56 58.77 21.46
CA ALA A 69 58.12 58.73 21.22
C ALA A 69 57.78 58.56 19.72
N VAL A 70 58.46 59.31 18.84
CA VAL A 70 58.30 59.17 17.38
C VAL A 70 58.69 57.77 16.89
N GLY A 71 59.79 57.21 17.44
CA GLY A 71 60.20 55.83 17.14
C GLY A 71 59.14 54.81 17.54
N LEU A 72 58.58 54.95 18.75
CA LEU A 72 57.51 54.08 19.25
C LEU A 72 56.22 54.18 18.41
N GLU A 73 55.84 55.38 17.99
CA GLU A 73 54.70 55.56 17.08
C GLU A 73 54.93 54.86 15.74
N THR A 74 56.16 54.95 15.21
CA THR A 74 56.53 54.30 13.95
C THR A 74 56.51 52.77 14.07
N GLU A 75 57.06 52.22 15.16
CA GLU A 75 57.01 50.78 15.45
C GLU A 75 55.57 50.29 15.64
N LEU A 76 54.76 51.03 16.40
CA LEU A 76 53.35 50.71 16.61
C LEU A 76 52.60 50.71 15.27
N GLN A 77 52.81 51.72 14.44
CA GLN A 77 52.17 51.80 13.13
C GLN A 77 52.62 50.67 12.20
N ALA A 78 53.91 50.32 12.21
CA ALA A 78 54.42 49.17 11.45
C ALA A 78 53.79 47.86 11.92
N LEU A 79 53.65 47.66 13.24
CA LEU A 79 53.05 46.45 13.82
C LEU A 79 51.55 46.36 13.50
N CYS A 80 50.81 47.46 13.66
CA CYS A 80 49.40 47.53 13.27
C CYS A 80 49.18 47.26 11.78
N THR A 81 50.03 47.83 10.92
CA THR A 81 49.96 47.61 9.46
C THR A 81 50.31 46.17 9.09
N GLY A 82 51.30 45.57 9.77
CA GLY A 82 51.68 44.16 9.56
C GLY A 82 50.63 43.16 10.05
N MET A 83 49.84 43.50 11.07
CA MET A 83 48.76 42.65 11.56
C MET A 83 47.53 42.62 10.64
N ALA A 84 47.23 43.72 9.95
CA ALA A 84 46.06 43.82 9.07
C ALA A 84 45.93 42.64 8.07
N PRO A 85 46.95 42.30 7.27
CA PRO A 85 46.84 41.18 6.32
C PRO A 85 46.71 39.82 7.01
N LEU A 86 47.29 39.63 8.21
CA LEU A 86 47.18 38.38 8.96
C LEU A 86 45.75 38.16 9.48
N VAL A 87 45.07 39.24 9.88
CA VAL A 87 43.66 39.18 10.29
C VAL A 87 42.77 38.86 9.09
N ASP A 88 43.01 39.50 7.95
CA ASP A 88 42.27 39.22 6.70
C ASP A 88 42.48 37.78 6.23
N GLU A 89 43.72 37.28 6.24
CA GLU A 89 44.04 35.90 5.86
C GLU A 89 43.38 34.88 6.81
N LEU A 90 43.40 35.15 8.12
CA LEU A 90 42.72 34.31 9.11
C LEU A 90 41.20 34.30 8.88
N GLN A 91 40.62 35.45 8.55
CA GLN A 91 39.20 35.57 8.24
C GLN A 91 38.84 34.79 6.96
N ASP A 92 39.63 34.93 5.90
CA ASP A 92 39.43 34.19 4.65
C ASP A 92 39.58 32.68 4.84
N TYR A 93 40.58 32.26 5.62
CA TYR A 93 40.77 30.86 5.99
C TYR A 93 39.56 30.33 6.77
N ALA A 94 39.09 31.05 7.80
CA ALA A 94 37.92 30.67 8.58
C ALA A 94 36.64 30.58 7.72
N VAL A 95 36.44 31.53 6.80
CA VAL A 95 35.32 31.51 5.85
C VAL A 95 35.42 30.31 4.89
N SER A 96 36.61 30.01 4.39
CA SER A 96 36.83 28.87 3.49
C SER A 96 36.54 27.54 4.20
N LEU A 97 36.98 27.38 5.45
CA LEU A 97 36.74 26.20 6.27
C LEU A 97 35.25 26.01 6.54
N ARG A 98 34.54 27.10 6.87
CA ARG A 98 33.08 27.08 7.05
C ARG A 98 32.35 26.68 5.76
N LYS A 99 32.73 27.25 4.61
CA LYS A 99 32.13 26.89 3.31
C LYS A 99 32.33 25.41 2.99
N ALA A 100 33.54 24.89 3.18
CA ALA A 100 33.86 23.48 2.96
C ALA A 100 33.08 22.54 3.90
N ALA A 101 32.93 22.91 5.17
CA ALA A 101 32.13 22.16 6.14
C ALA A 101 30.65 22.10 5.76
N ILE A 102 30.07 23.23 5.31
CA ILE A 102 28.68 23.28 4.83
C ILE A 102 28.51 22.44 3.55
N ALA A 103 29.43 22.54 2.59
CA ALA A 103 29.36 21.77 1.35
C ALA A 103 29.36 20.26 1.60
N LYS A 104 30.28 19.76 2.43
CA LYS A 104 30.31 18.34 2.84
C LYS A 104 29.02 17.92 3.57
N GLY A 105 28.48 18.78 4.44
CA GLY A 105 27.22 18.50 5.13
C GLY A 105 26.02 18.40 4.19
N VAL A 106 25.95 19.24 3.15
CA VAL A 106 24.89 19.19 2.14
C VAL A 106 25.01 17.95 1.26
N GLU A 107 26.22 17.59 0.85
CA GLU A 107 26.48 16.40 0.02
C GLU A 107 26.09 15.11 0.76
N VAL A 108 26.53 14.96 2.02
CA VAL A 108 26.18 13.80 2.86
C VAL A 108 24.68 13.76 3.14
N ARG A 109 24.02 14.91 3.37
CA ARG A 109 22.57 14.94 3.59
C ARG A 109 21.80 14.50 2.35
N ASN A 110 22.20 14.96 1.16
CA ASN A 110 21.51 14.62 -0.08
C ASN A 110 21.70 13.13 -0.44
N SER A 111 22.92 12.61 -0.30
CA SER A 111 23.19 11.18 -0.56
C SER A 111 22.49 10.28 0.46
N THR A 112 22.48 10.64 1.74
CA THR A 112 21.74 9.92 2.79
C THR A 112 20.24 9.92 2.53
N PHE A 113 19.67 11.08 2.16
CA PHE A 113 18.24 11.21 1.86
C PHE A 113 17.84 10.38 0.62
N LEU A 114 18.60 10.48 -0.48
CA LEU A 114 18.35 9.68 -1.69
C LEU A 114 18.48 8.18 -1.41
N THR A 115 19.50 7.76 -0.66
CA THR A 115 19.69 6.35 -0.30
C THR A 115 18.51 5.84 0.56
N ALA A 116 18.08 6.62 1.55
CA ALA A 116 16.92 6.28 2.37
C ALA A 116 15.63 6.17 1.53
N LEU A 117 15.41 7.09 0.59
CA LEU A 117 14.26 7.08 -0.31
C LEU A 117 14.26 5.83 -1.20
N VAL A 118 15.41 5.48 -1.80
CA VAL A 118 15.55 4.27 -2.62
C VAL A 118 15.26 3.00 -1.81
N VAL A 119 15.75 2.91 -0.57
CA VAL A 119 15.48 1.77 0.32
C VAL A 119 13.99 1.66 0.64
N VAL A 120 13.35 2.75 1.04
CA VAL A 120 11.91 2.77 1.36
C VAL A 120 11.05 2.43 0.14
N ALA A 121 11.38 3.02 -1.02
CA ALA A 121 10.69 2.74 -2.27
C ALA A 121 10.85 1.27 -2.67
N GLY A 122 12.06 0.71 -2.56
CA GLY A 122 12.34 -0.69 -2.82
C GLY A 122 11.54 -1.64 -1.92
N LEU A 123 11.47 -1.35 -0.62
CA LEU A 123 10.68 -2.13 0.33
C LEU A 123 9.17 -2.06 0.02
N SER A 124 8.66 -0.89 -0.35
CA SER A 124 7.25 -0.72 -0.71
C SER A 124 6.87 -1.49 -1.97
N VAL A 125 7.74 -1.47 -2.98
CA VAL A 125 7.55 -2.28 -4.21
C VAL A 125 7.58 -3.77 -3.88
N LEU A 126 8.50 -4.22 -3.03
CA LEU A 126 8.62 -5.62 -2.65
C LEU A 126 7.39 -6.10 -1.87
N VAL A 127 6.92 -5.33 -0.88
CA VAL A 127 5.69 -5.64 -0.14
C VAL A 127 4.49 -5.66 -1.09
N GLY A 128 4.35 -4.65 -1.96
CA GLY A 128 3.27 -4.60 -2.94
C GLY A 128 3.28 -5.80 -3.90
N ALA A 129 4.46 -6.22 -4.37
CA ALA A 129 4.62 -7.38 -5.23
C ALA A 129 4.21 -8.67 -4.52
N ILE A 130 4.64 -8.88 -3.27
CA ILE A 130 4.25 -10.05 -2.47
C ILE A 130 2.74 -10.07 -2.24
N SER A 131 2.15 -8.93 -1.84
CA SER A 131 0.70 -8.84 -1.64
C SER A 131 -0.09 -9.12 -2.93
N TRP A 132 0.38 -8.62 -4.07
CA TRP A 132 -0.24 -8.89 -5.37
C TRP A 132 -0.13 -10.36 -5.76
N LEU A 133 1.04 -10.98 -5.55
CA LEU A 133 1.28 -12.40 -5.79
C LEU A 133 0.37 -13.27 -4.93
N LEU A 134 0.31 -13.04 -3.62
CA LEU A 134 -0.57 -13.79 -2.70
C LEU A 134 -2.05 -13.61 -3.03
N GLY A 135 -2.46 -12.39 -3.38
CA GLY A 135 -3.84 -12.12 -3.79
C GLY A 135 -4.24 -12.90 -5.05
N ARG A 136 -3.31 -13.06 -6.00
CA ARG A 136 -3.52 -13.82 -7.24
C ARG A 136 -3.38 -15.33 -7.04
N SER A 137 -2.42 -15.79 -6.25
CA SER A 137 -2.10 -17.21 -6.10
C SER A 137 -2.99 -17.93 -5.08
N LEU A 138 -3.48 -17.21 -4.06
CA LEU A 138 -4.24 -17.75 -2.94
C LEU A 138 -5.66 -17.16 -2.86
N SER A 139 -5.78 -15.84 -2.65
CA SER A 139 -7.07 -15.24 -2.28
C SER A 139 -8.11 -15.35 -3.40
N LYS A 140 -7.76 -15.00 -4.65
CA LYS A 140 -8.67 -15.11 -5.80
C LYS A 140 -9.16 -16.56 -6.02
N PRO A 141 -8.28 -17.57 -6.06
CA PRO A 141 -8.67 -18.97 -6.17
C PRO A 141 -9.57 -19.45 -5.03
N LEU A 142 -9.24 -19.13 -3.78
CA LEU A 142 -10.05 -19.54 -2.63
C LEU A 142 -11.46 -18.92 -2.67
N ILE A 143 -11.57 -17.65 -3.05
CA ILE A 143 -12.88 -16.99 -3.22
C ILE A 143 -13.66 -17.63 -4.38
N GLY A 144 -12.99 -17.92 -5.50
CA GLY A 144 -13.61 -18.60 -6.64
C GLY A 144 -14.12 -19.99 -6.29
N MET A 145 -13.34 -20.77 -5.54
CA MET A 145 -13.77 -22.08 -5.03
C MET A 145 -14.93 -21.98 -4.03
N LYS A 146 -14.91 -20.98 -3.13
CA LYS A 146 -16.02 -20.72 -2.21
C LYS A 146 -17.32 -20.45 -2.97
N GLN A 147 -17.28 -19.55 -3.95
CA GLN A 147 -18.45 -19.21 -4.77
C GLN A 147 -18.94 -20.41 -5.58
N TYR A 148 -18.01 -21.19 -6.14
CA TYR A 148 -18.33 -22.40 -6.86
C TYR A 148 -19.04 -23.42 -5.95
N MET A 149 -18.52 -23.65 -4.74
CA MET A 149 -19.11 -24.58 -3.78
C MET A 149 -20.53 -24.16 -3.38
N GLN A 150 -20.79 -22.86 -3.20
CA GLN A 150 -22.14 -22.34 -2.93
C GLN A 150 -23.12 -22.66 -4.07
N ASN A 151 -22.70 -22.50 -5.33
CA ASN A 151 -23.55 -22.85 -6.48
C ASN A 151 -23.79 -24.36 -6.57
N LEU A 152 -22.76 -25.16 -6.31
CA LEU A 152 -22.85 -26.62 -6.32
C LEU A 152 -23.85 -27.12 -5.26
N THR A 153 -23.83 -26.53 -4.06
CA THR A 153 -24.79 -26.86 -3.01
C THR A 153 -26.21 -26.39 -3.30
N ASN A 154 -26.37 -25.37 -4.16
CA ASN A 154 -27.68 -24.89 -4.63
C ASN A 154 -28.23 -25.72 -5.81
N GLY A 155 -27.53 -26.77 -6.24
CA GLY A 155 -27.97 -27.67 -7.31
C GLY A 155 -27.56 -27.26 -8.73
N ASP A 156 -26.73 -26.24 -8.90
CA ASP A 156 -26.15 -25.91 -10.21
C ASP A 156 -24.91 -26.78 -10.48
N TYR A 157 -25.11 -27.88 -11.21
CA TYR A 157 -24.04 -28.79 -11.64
C TYR A 157 -23.50 -28.49 -13.05
N SER A 158 -24.00 -27.44 -13.72
CA SER A 158 -23.69 -27.19 -15.12
C SER A 158 -22.26 -26.68 -15.34
N ARG A 159 -21.69 -26.01 -14.34
CA ARG A 159 -20.37 -25.36 -14.42
C ARG A 159 -19.23 -26.34 -14.14
N GLU A 160 -18.09 -26.10 -14.78
CA GLU A 160 -16.85 -26.81 -14.48
C GLU A 160 -16.19 -26.28 -13.21
N VAL A 161 -15.43 -27.15 -12.53
CA VAL A 161 -14.71 -26.76 -11.32
C VAL A 161 -13.54 -25.86 -11.69
N PRO A 162 -13.46 -24.63 -11.15
CA PRO A 162 -12.35 -23.74 -11.45
C PRO A 162 -11.05 -24.28 -10.84
N TYR A 163 -9.92 -23.99 -11.49
CA TYR A 163 -8.57 -24.29 -10.99
C TYR A 163 -8.19 -25.78 -10.88
N ALA A 164 -8.98 -26.72 -11.42
CA ALA A 164 -8.69 -28.16 -11.34
C ALA A 164 -7.37 -28.56 -12.03
N GLU A 165 -6.92 -27.79 -13.02
CA GLU A 165 -5.65 -28.00 -13.74
C GLU A 165 -4.41 -27.50 -12.97
N ARG A 166 -4.57 -26.84 -11.82
CA ARG A 166 -3.41 -26.41 -11.02
C ARG A 166 -2.64 -27.61 -10.46
N GLY A 167 -1.32 -27.49 -10.45
CA GLY A 167 -0.40 -28.50 -9.93
C GLY A 167 -0.06 -28.39 -8.45
N ASP A 168 -0.78 -27.54 -7.70
CA ASP A 168 -0.55 -27.28 -6.27
C ASP A 168 -1.73 -27.77 -5.40
N GLU A 169 -1.68 -27.49 -4.11
CA GLU A 169 -2.67 -27.91 -3.12
C GLU A 169 -4.07 -27.35 -3.43
N ILE A 170 -4.15 -26.14 -4.01
CA ILE A 170 -5.43 -25.56 -4.44
C ILE A 170 -6.02 -26.38 -5.59
N GLY A 171 -5.17 -26.83 -6.52
CA GLY A 171 -5.58 -27.74 -7.59
C GLY A 171 -6.03 -29.11 -7.08
N GLU A 172 -5.36 -29.66 -6.07
CA GLU A 172 -5.75 -30.92 -5.42
C GLU A 172 -7.13 -30.81 -4.75
N MET A 173 -7.37 -29.71 -4.04
CA MET A 173 -8.69 -29.40 -3.50
C MET A 173 -9.75 -29.27 -4.61
N ALA A 174 -9.43 -28.58 -5.71
CA ALA A 174 -10.35 -28.43 -6.84
C ALA A 174 -10.71 -29.78 -7.49
N ARG A 175 -9.74 -30.68 -7.68
CA ARG A 175 -10.00 -32.04 -8.19
C ARG A 175 -10.88 -32.85 -7.24
N SER A 176 -10.69 -32.71 -5.94
CA SER A 176 -11.56 -33.34 -4.94
C SER A 176 -13.01 -32.84 -5.04
N VAL A 177 -13.20 -31.53 -5.24
CA VAL A 177 -14.53 -30.94 -5.49
C VAL A 177 -15.11 -31.41 -6.83
N ALA A 178 -14.29 -31.67 -7.85
CA ALA A 178 -14.74 -32.22 -9.12
C ALA A 178 -15.32 -33.63 -8.96
N HIS A 179 -14.67 -34.47 -8.15
CA HIS A 179 -15.23 -35.77 -7.78
C HIS A 179 -16.57 -35.61 -7.06
N PHE A 180 -16.68 -34.67 -6.11
CA PHE A 180 -17.95 -34.43 -5.39
C PHE A 180 -19.08 -33.98 -6.34
N ARG A 181 -18.80 -33.09 -7.29
CA ARG A 181 -19.75 -32.71 -8.34
C ARG A 181 -20.20 -33.92 -9.14
N GLN A 182 -19.27 -34.76 -9.57
CA GLN A 182 -19.57 -35.93 -10.39
C GLN A 182 -20.49 -36.90 -9.62
N THR A 183 -20.18 -37.19 -8.37
CA THR A 183 -21.04 -38.01 -7.50
C THR A 183 -22.43 -37.39 -7.30
N ALA A 184 -22.53 -36.06 -7.20
CA ALA A 184 -23.82 -35.39 -7.07
C ALA A 184 -24.68 -35.49 -8.35
N ILE A 185 -24.06 -35.36 -9.53
CA ILE A 185 -24.73 -35.54 -10.84
C ILE A 185 -25.25 -36.98 -10.97
N GLU A 186 -24.39 -37.97 -10.71
CA GLU A 186 -24.75 -39.39 -10.79
C GLU A 186 -25.90 -39.73 -9.83
N ARG A 187 -25.85 -39.20 -8.60
CA ARG A 187 -26.92 -39.40 -7.61
C ARG A 187 -28.25 -38.79 -8.07
N ASN A 188 -28.24 -37.60 -8.68
CA ASN A 188 -29.46 -36.98 -9.20
C ASN A 188 -30.01 -37.74 -10.41
N ALA A 189 -29.16 -38.15 -11.35
CA ALA A 189 -29.58 -38.96 -12.48
C ALA A 189 -30.19 -40.30 -12.02
N SER A 190 -29.57 -40.95 -11.03
CA SER A 190 -30.09 -42.18 -10.44
C SER A 190 -31.44 -41.97 -9.74
N ARG A 191 -31.61 -40.88 -8.99
CA ARG A 191 -32.90 -40.52 -8.38
C ARG A 191 -33.99 -40.32 -9.43
N GLU A 192 -33.67 -39.61 -10.51
CA GLU A 192 -34.64 -39.37 -11.58
C GLU A 192 -35.06 -40.68 -12.26
N GLN A 193 -34.14 -41.61 -12.48
CA GLN A 193 -34.46 -42.94 -13.01
C GLN A 193 -35.37 -43.74 -12.08
N VAL A 194 -35.12 -43.69 -10.76
CA VAL A 194 -35.95 -44.38 -9.76
C VAL A 194 -37.37 -43.80 -9.73
N GLU A 195 -37.50 -42.47 -9.78
CA GLU A 195 -38.82 -41.82 -9.80
C GLU A 195 -39.58 -42.10 -11.10
N ARG A 196 -38.90 -42.12 -12.27
CA ARG A 196 -39.54 -42.54 -13.52
C ARG A 196 -40.01 -43.99 -13.48
N ALA A 197 -39.17 -44.91 -12.99
CA ALA A 197 -39.53 -46.32 -12.86
C ALA A 197 -40.71 -46.54 -11.89
N ARG A 198 -40.78 -45.76 -10.80
CA ARG A 198 -41.93 -45.75 -9.90
C ARG A 198 -43.19 -45.26 -10.60
N GLY A 199 -43.12 -44.14 -11.32
CA GLY A 199 -44.25 -43.60 -12.07
C GLY A 199 -44.76 -44.56 -13.15
N GLU A 200 -43.86 -45.21 -13.88
CA GLU A 200 -44.22 -46.25 -14.88
C GLU A 200 -44.90 -47.46 -14.23
N LYS A 201 -44.38 -47.91 -13.08
CA LYS A 201 -44.99 -49.01 -12.33
C LYS A 201 -46.38 -48.65 -11.81
N GLU A 202 -46.55 -47.46 -11.25
CA GLU A 202 -47.86 -46.98 -10.78
C GLU A 202 -48.88 -46.89 -11.92
N GLN A 203 -48.46 -46.44 -13.11
CA GLN A 203 -49.32 -46.42 -14.29
C GLN A 203 -49.70 -47.85 -14.74
N MET A 204 -48.75 -48.78 -14.74
CA MET A 204 -49.00 -50.18 -15.09
C MET A 204 -49.94 -50.86 -14.10
N ASP A 205 -49.73 -50.63 -12.79
CA ASP A 205 -50.58 -51.17 -11.72
C ASP A 205 -52.00 -50.58 -11.82
N ALA A 206 -52.13 -49.27 -12.08
CA ALA A 206 -53.42 -48.62 -12.30
C ALA A 206 -54.14 -49.14 -13.55
N ALA A 207 -53.43 -49.34 -14.66
CA ALA A 207 -53.99 -49.92 -15.88
C ALA A 207 -54.47 -51.37 -15.64
N THR A 208 -53.69 -52.16 -14.89
CA THR A 208 -54.05 -53.53 -14.54
C THR A 208 -55.28 -53.57 -13.62
N ALA A 209 -55.35 -52.69 -12.63
CA ALA A 209 -56.51 -52.58 -11.73
C ALA A 209 -57.77 -52.13 -12.49
N ALA A 210 -57.64 -51.17 -13.41
CA ALA A 210 -58.74 -50.72 -14.27
C ALA A 210 -59.23 -51.82 -15.20
N GLY A 211 -58.34 -52.64 -15.76
CA GLY A 211 -58.70 -53.83 -16.54
C GLY A 211 -59.54 -54.80 -15.73
N ARG A 212 -59.04 -55.21 -14.55
CA ARG A 212 -59.78 -56.14 -13.65
C ARG A 212 -61.15 -55.61 -13.23
N ALA A 213 -61.27 -54.31 -12.96
CA ALA A 213 -62.54 -53.69 -12.60
C ALA A 213 -63.55 -53.71 -13.76
N ARG A 214 -63.09 -53.58 -15.01
CA ARG A 214 -63.94 -53.74 -16.20
C ARG A 214 -64.41 -55.19 -16.35
N ASP A 215 -63.50 -56.14 -16.27
CA ASP A 215 -63.82 -57.57 -16.38
C ASP A 215 -64.86 -57.99 -15.33
N GLU A 216 -64.71 -57.51 -14.09
CA GLU A 216 -65.67 -57.79 -13.01
C GLU A 216 -67.03 -57.13 -13.25
N ALA A 217 -67.05 -55.88 -13.74
CA ALA A 217 -68.29 -55.19 -14.10
C ALA A 217 -69.04 -55.90 -15.25
N GLU A 218 -68.31 -56.38 -16.26
CA GLU A 218 -68.88 -57.16 -17.36
C GLU A 218 -69.47 -58.49 -16.86
N ARG A 219 -68.77 -59.19 -15.95
CA ARG A 219 -69.29 -60.42 -15.32
C ARG A 219 -70.54 -60.16 -14.49
N ALA A 220 -70.52 -59.14 -13.64
CA ALA A 220 -71.66 -58.76 -12.80
C ALA A 220 -72.88 -58.45 -13.67
N HIS A 221 -72.69 -57.74 -14.79
CA HIS A 221 -73.74 -57.42 -15.74
C HIS A 221 -74.36 -58.67 -16.39
N VAL A 222 -73.55 -59.68 -16.73
CA VAL A 222 -74.03 -60.95 -17.27
C VAL A 222 -74.84 -61.72 -16.24
N ILE A 223 -74.34 -61.83 -15.00
CA ILE A 223 -75.02 -62.54 -13.91
C ILE A 223 -76.36 -61.86 -13.59
N GLU A 224 -76.39 -60.53 -13.50
CA GLU A 224 -77.61 -59.76 -13.23
C GLU A 224 -78.68 -60.00 -14.30
N ASN A 225 -78.33 -59.88 -15.58
CA ASN A 225 -79.27 -60.09 -16.68
C ASN A 225 -79.77 -61.54 -16.78
N LEU A 226 -78.91 -62.53 -16.53
CA LEU A 226 -79.33 -63.93 -16.46
C LEU A 226 -80.25 -64.18 -15.26
N THR A 227 -79.98 -63.56 -14.11
CA THR A 227 -80.82 -63.67 -12.92
C THR A 227 -82.21 -63.10 -13.19
N ILE A 228 -82.30 -61.89 -13.75
CA ILE A 228 -83.57 -61.27 -14.16
C ILE A 228 -84.31 -62.15 -15.18
N GLY A 229 -83.58 -62.72 -16.14
CA GLY A 229 -84.16 -63.64 -17.13
C GLY A 229 -84.73 -64.91 -16.51
N LEU A 230 -84.01 -65.54 -15.58
CA LEU A 230 -84.44 -66.75 -14.88
C LEU A 230 -85.62 -66.50 -13.93
N GLU A 231 -85.65 -65.35 -13.25
CA GLU A 231 -86.78 -64.93 -12.42
C GLU A 231 -88.06 -64.76 -13.25
N ARG A 232 -87.97 -64.09 -14.42
CA ARG A 232 -89.10 -63.94 -15.33
C ARG A 232 -89.58 -65.27 -15.91
N LEU A 233 -88.65 -66.18 -16.23
CA LEU A 233 -88.97 -67.54 -16.64
C LEU A 233 -89.75 -68.28 -15.55
N SER A 234 -89.27 -68.23 -14.30
CA SER A 234 -89.92 -68.88 -13.15
C SER A 234 -91.33 -68.31 -12.89
N ALA A 235 -91.54 -67.03 -13.15
CA ALA A 235 -92.85 -66.37 -13.10
C ALA A 235 -93.77 -66.68 -14.30
N GLY A 236 -93.30 -67.48 -15.28
CA GLY A 236 -94.07 -67.90 -16.44
C GLY A 236 -94.01 -66.97 -17.66
N ASP A 237 -93.16 -65.93 -17.66
CA ASP A 237 -92.97 -65.03 -18.81
C ASP A 237 -91.94 -65.61 -19.80
N LEU A 238 -92.43 -66.42 -20.75
CA LEU A 238 -91.63 -67.01 -21.83
C LEU A 238 -91.37 -66.04 -23.00
N THR A 239 -91.86 -64.80 -22.91
CA THR A 239 -91.68 -63.77 -23.96
C THR A 239 -90.46 -62.89 -23.69
N TYR A 240 -89.94 -62.88 -22.46
CA TYR A 240 -88.75 -62.11 -22.11
C TYR A 240 -87.52 -62.56 -22.90
N ARG A 241 -86.73 -61.60 -23.36
CA ARG A 241 -85.46 -61.82 -24.05
C ARG A 241 -84.44 -60.84 -23.50
N ILE A 242 -83.23 -61.33 -23.25
CA ILE A 242 -82.10 -60.48 -22.90
C ILE A 242 -81.65 -59.76 -24.18
N ARG A 243 -81.92 -58.46 -24.26
CA ARG A 243 -81.63 -57.61 -25.43
C ARG A 243 -80.29 -56.89 -25.31
N ASP A 244 -79.87 -56.58 -24.09
CA ASP A 244 -78.60 -55.91 -23.83
C ASP A 244 -77.45 -56.84 -24.25
N ALA A 245 -76.55 -56.31 -25.08
CA ALA A 245 -75.42 -57.08 -25.59
C ALA A 245 -74.43 -57.35 -24.45
N PHE A 246 -73.94 -58.59 -24.37
CA PHE A 246 -72.89 -58.91 -23.43
C PHE A 246 -71.51 -58.69 -24.08
N ALA A 247 -70.47 -58.67 -23.25
CA ALA A 247 -69.10 -58.69 -23.75
C ALA A 247 -68.89 -59.91 -24.67
N PRO A 248 -68.00 -59.84 -25.67
CA PRO A 248 -67.84 -60.88 -26.69
C PRO A 248 -67.68 -62.30 -26.13
N GLU A 249 -67.03 -62.44 -24.98
CA GLU A 249 -66.78 -63.72 -24.31
C GLU A 249 -68.05 -64.34 -23.71
N TYR A 250 -69.02 -63.51 -23.31
CA TYR A 250 -70.26 -63.93 -22.66
C TYR A 250 -71.48 -63.92 -23.60
N GLU A 251 -71.33 -63.40 -24.82
CA GLU A 251 -72.43 -63.27 -25.79
C GLU A 251 -73.09 -64.61 -26.16
N LYS A 252 -72.33 -65.71 -26.10
CA LYS A 252 -72.87 -67.06 -26.27
C LYS A 252 -73.92 -67.38 -25.20
N LEU A 253 -73.70 -67.00 -23.94
CA LEU A 253 -74.65 -67.27 -22.84
C LEU A 253 -75.99 -66.55 -23.07
N ARG A 254 -75.96 -65.30 -23.53
CA ARG A 254 -77.16 -64.53 -23.90
C ARG A 254 -77.97 -65.25 -24.99
N THR A 255 -77.26 -65.72 -26.01
CA THR A 255 -77.85 -66.41 -27.17
C THR A 255 -78.46 -67.75 -26.76
N GLU A 256 -77.73 -68.56 -25.99
CA GLU A 256 -78.20 -69.86 -25.48
C GLU A 256 -79.41 -69.71 -24.56
N PHE A 257 -79.39 -68.72 -23.66
CA PHE A 257 -80.54 -68.41 -22.80
C PHE A 257 -81.78 -68.06 -23.64
N ASN A 258 -81.65 -67.09 -24.55
CA ASN A 258 -82.76 -66.64 -25.40
C ASN A 258 -83.32 -67.76 -26.29
N SER A 259 -82.43 -68.63 -26.81
CA SER A 259 -82.82 -69.81 -27.60
C SER A 259 -83.58 -70.83 -26.76
N SER A 260 -83.10 -71.12 -25.55
CA SER A 260 -83.74 -72.08 -24.63
C SER A 260 -85.14 -71.63 -24.21
N ILE A 261 -85.33 -70.33 -23.92
CA ILE A 261 -86.66 -69.76 -23.62
C ILE A 261 -87.59 -69.88 -24.83
N HIS A 262 -87.09 -69.62 -26.04
CA HIS A 262 -87.88 -69.75 -27.27
C HIS A 262 -88.32 -71.19 -27.50
N ALA A 263 -87.41 -72.15 -27.37
CA ALA A 263 -87.72 -73.58 -27.50
C ALA A 263 -88.76 -74.02 -26.45
N LEU A 264 -88.58 -73.63 -25.18
CA LEU A 264 -89.53 -73.96 -24.11
C LEU A 264 -90.91 -73.34 -24.36
N GLY A 265 -90.96 -72.07 -24.77
CA GLY A 265 -92.20 -71.39 -25.17
C GLY A 265 -92.93 -72.06 -26.33
N ALA A 266 -92.19 -72.53 -27.34
CA ALA A 266 -92.78 -73.27 -28.46
C ALA A 266 -93.37 -74.62 -28.00
N THR A 267 -92.64 -75.39 -27.19
CA THR A 267 -93.13 -76.70 -26.70
C THR A 267 -94.36 -76.59 -25.80
N LEU A 268 -94.43 -75.59 -24.92
CA LEU A 268 -95.61 -75.35 -24.08
C LEU A 268 -96.78 -74.78 -24.90
N GLY A 269 -96.50 -73.98 -25.93
CA GLY A 269 -97.51 -73.51 -26.89
C GLY A 269 -98.14 -74.65 -27.70
N GLU A 270 -97.36 -75.66 -28.09
CA GLU A 270 -97.85 -76.88 -28.76
C GLU A 270 -98.74 -77.73 -27.84
N ILE A 271 -98.40 -77.84 -26.54
CA ILE A 271 -99.20 -78.58 -25.55
C ILE A 271 -100.51 -77.83 -25.20
N SER A 272 -100.52 -76.51 -25.29
CA SER A 272 -101.71 -75.67 -25.05
C SER A 272 -102.71 -75.66 -26.22
N ALA A 273 -102.31 -76.09 -27.41
CA ALA A 273 -103.11 -76.02 -28.63
C ALA A 273 -103.69 -77.37 -29.09
N GLY A 274 -103.42 -78.45 -28.35
CA GLY A 274 -104.00 -79.79 -28.54
C GLY A 274 -104.86 -80.20 -27.35
#